data_AF-A0A428WHN3-F1
#
_entry.id   AF-A0A428WHN3-F1
#
_cell.length_a   1.000
_cell.length_b   1.000
_cell.length_c   1.000
_cell.angle_alpha   90.00
_cell.angle_beta   90.00
_cell.angle_gamma   90.00
#
_symmetry.space_group_name_H-M   'P 1'
#
loop_
_entity.id
_entity.type
_entity.pdbx_description
1 polymer ?
#
loop_
_entity_poly.entity_id
_entity_poly.type
_entity_poly.pdbx_seq_one_letter_code
_entity_poly.pdbx_strand_id
1 'polypeptide(L)'
;FPANSAYTRQIDGASCAAMPIEGRHVIGVSGLGPSGGKADYSNYGLPEVELGGPGGFRKDGLGTPSFGARENQILSTYSRAAATGKGWLTPEGDITPLGDAQGMLRDCTQDGTCSFFRWAESTSRAAPHVSGAAALVISQFGIKNRRGGRISMNPDSVRHVLLTSARRHPCPTPRLVSYAGIGRPPTYDAYCEGTKWHNGFYGYGIVDAYAAVTRRRP
;
A
#
# COMPACT_ATOMS: atom_id res chain seq x y z
N PHE A 1 -16.54 8.16 21.01
CA PHE A 1 -16.61 9.24 20.02
C PHE A 1 -18.02 9.33 19.48
N PRO A 2 -18.80 10.37 19.85
CA PRO A 2 -20.19 10.48 19.40
C PRO A 2 -20.25 10.79 17.90
N ALA A 3 -21.24 10.21 17.22
CA ALA A 3 -21.56 10.56 15.84
C ALA A 3 -21.84 12.08 15.72
N ASN A 4 -21.55 12.68 14.57
CA ASN A 4 -21.76 14.10 14.25
C ASN A 4 -20.89 15.12 15.02
N SER A 5 -19.76 14.70 15.57
CA SER A 5 -18.78 15.59 16.21
C SER A 5 -17.57 15.92 15.32
N ALA A 6 -17.69 15.73 13.99
CA ALA A 6 -16.61 16.03 13.05
C ALA A 6 -16.42 17.55 12.93
N TYR A 7 -15.18 18.01 13.05
CA TYR A 7 -14.78 19.40 12.84
C TYR A 7 -13.48 19.44 12.04
N THR A 8 -13.24 20.54 11.34
CA THR A 8 -11.99 20.76 10.61
C THR A 8 -10.87 21.08 11.59
N ARG A 9 -9.75 20.38 11.46
CA ARG A 9 -8.52 20.68 12.21
C ARG A 9 -7.38 20.91 11.23
N GLN A 10 -6.48 21.82 11.58
CA GLN A 10 -5.22 21.99 10.88
C GLN A 10 -4.24 20.94 11.40
N ILE A 11 -3.64 20.18 10.49
CA ILE A 11 -2.55 19.25 10.82
C ILE A 11 -1.26 20.05 10.68
N ASP A 12 -0.55 20.23 11.78
CA ASP A 12 0.68 21.03 11.84
C ASP A 12 1.89 20.22 12.33
N GLY A 13 1.71 18.92 12.62
CA GLY A 13 2.74 18.01 13.13
C GLY A 13 3.24 18.31 14.55
N ALA A 14 3.00 19.51 15.08
CA ALA A 14 3.49 19.97 16.38
C ALA A 14 2.41 19.93 17.46
N SER A 15 1.22 20.45 17.18
CA SER A 15 0.07 20.50 18.08
C SER A 15 -1.04 19.51 17.67
N CYS A 16 -1.09 19.16 16.38
CA CYS A 16 -2.07 18.23 15.84
C CYS A 16 -1.44 17.31 14.80
N ALA A 17 -1.29 16.03 15.17
CA ALA A 17 -0.70 15.01 14.31
C ALA A 17 -1.74 14.19 13.54
N ALA A 18 -1.41 13.80 12.31
CA ALA A 18 -2.11 12.78 11.55
C ALA A 18 -1.71 11.38 12.08
N MET A 19 -2.55 10.82 12.97
CA MET A 19 -2.29 9.50 13.52
C MET A 19 -2.88 8.37 12.64
N PRO A 20 -2.21 7.20 12.56
CA PRO A 20 -0.98 6.86 13.26
C PRO A 20 0.32 7.26 12.52
N ILE A 21 0.25 7.81 11.30
CA ILE A 21 1.42 7.94 10.41
C ILE A 21 2.51 8.88 10.93
N GLU A 22 2.14 9.96 11.62
CA GLU A 22 3.07 10.88 12.29
C GLU A 22 3.45 10.42 13.71
N GLY A 23 2.97 9.24 14.12
CA GLY A 23 3.32 8.62 15.39
C GLY A 23 4.73 8.03 15.39
N ARG A 24 5.38 8.05 16.55
CA ARG A 24 6.66 7.35 16.74
C ARG A 24 6.49 5.85 16.51
N HIS A 25 7.51 5.23 15.92
CA HIS A 25 7.58 3.79 15.66
C HIS A 25 6.54 3.27 14.64
N VAL A 26 6.10 4.13 13.72
CA VAL A 26 5.22 3.78 12.60
C VAL A 26 6.01 3.94 11.31
N ILE A 27 6.01 2.90 10.46
CA ILE A 27 6.63 2.98 9.14
C ILE A 27 5.61 3.57 8.16
N GLY A 28 5.96 4.72 7.60
CA GLY A 28 5.15 5.39 6.60
C GLY A 28 5.20 4.74 5.22
N VAL A 29 4.03 4.42 4.65
CA VAL A 29 3.95 3.74 3.34
C VAL A 29 3.05 4.50 2.35
N SER A 30 3.63 4.92 1.23
CA SER A 30 2.88 5.48 0.09
C SER A 30 2.40 4.38 -0.87
N GLY A 31 1.31 4.64 -1.58
CA GLY A 31 0.71 3.74 -2.55
C GLY A 31 1.14 4.04 -3.98
N LEU A 32 1.68 3.03 -4.66
CA LEU A 32 2.19 3.12 -6.02
C LEU A 32 1.39 2.25 -7.00
N GLY A 33 1.34 2.67 -8.26
CA GLY A 33 0.86 1.87 -9.40
C GLY A 33 1.94 0.99 -10.02
N PRO A 34 1.59 0.12 -11.00
CA PRO A 34 2.54 -0.75 -11.71
C PRO A 34 3.72 -0.04 -12.38
N SER A 35 3.56 1.20 -12.83
CA SER A 35 4.64 2.01 -13.41
C SER A 35 5.71 2.42 -12.39
N GLY A 36 5.45 2.20 -11.11
CA GLY A 36 6.21 2.77 -10.00
C GLY A 36 5.79 4.20 -9.65
N GLY A 37 4.87 4.82 -10.41
CA GLY A 37 4.35 6.14 -10.11
C GLY A 37 3.48 6.18 -8.85
N LYS A 38 3.54 7.29 -8.11
CA LYS A 38 2.64 7.55 -6.99
C LYS A 38 1.19 7.58 -7.48
N ALA A 39 0.30 6.87 -6.79
CA ALA A 39 -1.13 6.92 -7.09
C ALA A 39 -1.74 8.28 -6.70
N ASP A 40 -2.80 8.67 -7.38
CA ASP A 40 -3.52 9.94 -7.15
C ASP A 40 -4.07 10.06 -5.73
N TYR A 41 -4.60 8.97 -5.17
CA TYR A 41 -5.14 8.92 -3.81
C TYR A 41 -4.06 8.90 -2.72
N SER A 42 -2.81 8.59 -3.06
CA SER A 42 -1.76 8.40 -2.05
C SER A 42 -1.30 9.75 -1.53
N ASN A 43 -1.39 9.93 -0.21
CA ASN A 43 -0.66 11.00 0.46
C ASN A 43 0.85 10.86 0.22
N TYR A 44 1.55 11.97 0.39
CA TYR A 44 2.98 12.11 0.15
C TYR A 44 3.53 13.19 1.10
N GLY A 45 4.83 13.17 1.34
CA GLY A 45 5.47 14.14 2.23
C GLY A 45 6.69 13.58 2.93
N LEU A 46 7.50 14.49 3.46
CA LEU A 46 8.60 14.18 4.37
C LEU A 46 8.31 14.85 5.72
N PRO A 47 8.68 14.20 6.84
CA PRO A 47 9.33 12.89 6.95
C PRO A 47 8.38 11.67 6.94
N GLU A 48 7.08 11.87 6.71
CA GLU A 48 6.06 10.85 6.99
C GLU A 48 6.12 9.62 6.07
N VAL A 49 6.59 9.74 4.83
CA VAL A 49 6.75 8.58 3.93
C VAL A 49 8.16 8.01 4.07
N GLU A 50 8.25 6.76 4.53
CA GLU A 50 9.53 6.03 4.66
C GLU A 50 9.76 5.03 3.53
N LEU A 51 8.69 4.46 2.97
CA LEU A 51 8.75 3.50 1.86
C LEU A 51 7.59 3.72 0.89
N GLY A 52 7.84 3.43 -0.38
CA GLY A 52 6.77 3.19 -1.35
C GLY A 52 6.42 1.70 -1.42
N GLY A 53 5.15 1.38 -1.61
CA GLY A 53 4.70 0.00 -1.79
C GLY A 53 3.62 -0.14 -2.88
N PRO A 54 3.39 -1.36 -3.40
CA PRO A 54 2.32 -1.63 -4.34
C PRO A 54 0.95 -1.35 -3.71
N GLY A 55 0.34 -0.22 -4.06
CA GLY A 55 -0.98 0.20 -3.60
C GLY A 55 -2.07 -0.02 -4.64
N GLY A 56 -1.67 -0.15 -5.90
CA GLY A 56 -2.56 -0.18 -7.06
C GLY A 56 -2.90 1.24 -7.52
N PHE A 57 -3.11 1.42 -8.81
CA PHE A 57 -3.58 2.68 -9.40
C PHE A 57 -4.21 2.41 -10.77
N ARG A 58 -5.53 2.26 -10.82
CA ARG A 58 -6.28 1.86 -12.03
C ARG A 58 -5.97 2.75 -13.22
N LYS A 59 -5.84 4.04 -12.97
CA LYS A 59 -5.54 5.07 -13.99
C LYS A 59 -4.03 5.27 -14.24
N ASP A 60 -3.18 4.35 -13.77
CA ASP A 60 -1.76 4.34 -14.13
C ASP A 60 -1.56 4.07 -15.62
N GLY A 61 -0.40 4.47 -16.14
CA GLY A 61 -0.04 4.26 -17.54
C GLY A 61 -0.88 5.07 -18.53
N LEU A 62 -1.27 6.31 -18.18
CA LEU A 62 -1.99 7.22 -19.09
C LEU A 62 -1.32 7.25 -20.49
N GLY A 63 -2.12 6.99 -21.53
CA GLY A 63 -1.64 6.91 -22.91
C GLY A 63 -1.08 5.55 -23.33
N THR A 64 -1.10 4.55 -22.45
CA THR A 64 -0.70 3.16 -22.76
C THR A 64 -1.91 2.22 -22.80
N PRO A 65 -1.81 1.02 -23.41
CA PRO A 65 -2.90 0.04 -23.43
C PRO A 65 -3.36 -0.45 -22.05
N SER A 66 -2.52 -0.35 -21.01
CA SER A 66 -2.90 -0.74 -19.65
C SER A 66 -3.72 0.33 -18.92
N PHE A 67 -3.90 1.53 -19.48
CA PHE A 67 -4.66 2.59 -18.84
C PHE A 67 -6.10 2.16 -18.54
N GLY A 68 -6.51 2.23 -17.28
CA GLY A 68 -7.86 1.88 -16.85
C GLY A 68 -8.09 0.39 -16.59
N ALA A 69 -7.08 -0.46 -16.84
CA ALA A 69 -7.12 -1.90 -16.57
C ALA A 69 -7.30 -2.17 -15.07
N ARG A 70 -8.14 -3.16 -14.72
CA ARG A 70 -8.37 -3.53 -13.32
C ARG A 70 -7.10 -4.13 -12.68
N GLU A 71 -6.27 -4.71 -13.52
CA GLU A 71 -4.99 -5.34 -13.22
C GLU A 71 -3.93 -4.32 -12.74
N ASN A 72 -4.15 -3.02 -12.96
CA ASN A 72 -3.32 -1.99 -12.35
C ASN A 72 -3.60 -1.82 -10.85
N GLN A 73 -4.66 -2.44 -10.32
CA GLN A 73 -5.01 -2.45 -8.91
C GLN A 73 -4.38 -3.65 -8.19
N ILE A 74 -4.60 -3.79 -6.89
CA ILE A 74 -4.18 -4.97 -6.13
C ILE A 74 -5.37 -5.90 -5.96
N LEU A 75 -5.21 -7.15 -6.40
CA LEU A 75 -6.14 -8.23 -6.11
C LEU A 75 -5.91 -8.72 -4.68
N SER A 76 -6.97 -8.78 -3.88
CA SER A 76 -6.90 -9.30 -2.52
C SER A 76 -8.08 -10.21 -2.25
N THR A 77 -7.87 -11.19 -1.37
CA THR A 77 -8.95 -11.99 -0.79
C THR A 77 -10.01 -11.09 -0.16
N TYR A 78 -11.27 -11.47 -0.31
CA TYR A 78 -12.41 -10.74 0.23
C TYR A 78 -13.37 -11.69 0.92
N SER A 79 -13.96 -11.25 2.04
CA SER A 79 -14.88 -12.08 2.82
C SER A 79 -16.20 -12.26 2.07
N ARG A 80 -16.64 -13.52 1.91
CA ARG A 80 -17.98 -13.86 1.38
C ARG A 80 -19.06 -13.14 2.16
N ALA A 81 -19.04 -13.24 3.49
CA ALA A 81 -20.05 -12.62 4.35
C ALA A 81 -20.11 -11.10 4.16
N ALA A 82 -18.96 -10.43 4.08
CA ALA A 82 -18.90 -8.98 3.84
C ALA A 82 -19.43 -8.61 2.44
N ALA A 83 -19.13 -9.41 1.41
CA ALA A 83 -19.59 -9.16 0.06
C ALA A 83 -21.09 -9.41 -0.09
N THR A 84 -21.63 -10.47 0.49
CA THR A 84 -23.08 -10.74 0.54
C THR A 84 -23.81 -9.61 1.28
N GLY A 85 -23.28 -9.15 2.43
CA GLY A 85 -23.87 -8.04 3.18
C GLY A 85 -23.87 -6.69 2.44
N LYS A 86 -23.03 -6.55 1.40
CA LYS A 86 -23.00 -5.38 0.51
C LYS A 86 -23.83 -5.57 -0.77
N GLY A 87 -24.49 -6.71 -0.94
CA GLY A 87 -25.20 -7.07 -2.16
C GLY A 87 -24.27 -7.33 -3.36
N TRP A 88 -22.97 -7.55 -3.12
CA TRP A 88 -21.99 -7.86 -4.18
C TRP A 88 -22.01 -9.33 -4.56
N LEU A 89 -22.50 -10.17 -3.66
CA LEU A 89 -22.77 -11.58 -3.91
C LEU A 89 -24.24 -11.87 -3.58
N THR A 90 -24.83 -12.82 -4.30
CA THR A 90 -26.08 -13.48 -3.89
C THR A 90 -25.83 -14.32 -2.63
N PRO A 91 -26.88 -14.77 -1.90
CA PRO A 91 -26.73 -15.73 -0.82
C PRO A 91 -26.00 -17.03 -1.25
N GLU A 92 -26.22 -17.45 -2.49
CA GLU A 92 -25.61 -18.62 -3.13
C GLU A 92 -24.12 -18.40 -3.45
N GLY A 93 -23.67 -17.14 -3.48
CA GLY A 93 -22.27 -16.77 -3.72
C GLY A 93 -21.97 -16.45 -5.17
N ASP A 94 -22.99 -16.14 -5.97
CA ASP A 94 -22.82 -15.66 -7.33
C ASP A 94 -22.55 -14.15 -7.32
N ILE A 95 -21.69 -13.70 -8.23
CA ILE A 95 -21.35 -12.28 -8.34
C ILE A 95 -22.53 -11.54 -8.95
N THR A 96 -23.03 -10.53 -8.25
CA THR A 96 -24.10 -9.66 -8.76
C THR A 96 -23.51 -8.61 -9.72
N PRO A 97 -24.33 -7.92 -10.54
CA PRO A 97 -23.86 -6.79 -11.34
C PRO A 97 -23.17 -5.69 -10.50
N LEU A 98 -23.63 -5.49 -9.26
CA LEU A 98 -22.97 -4.57 -8.32
C LEU A 98 -21.60 -5.12 -7.89
N GLY A 99 -21.48 -6.42 -7.63
CA GLY A 99 -20.21 -7.06 -7.32
C GLY A 99 -19.21 -6.98 -8.47
N ASP A 100 -19.66 -7.22 -9.70
CA ASP A 100 -18.82 -7.10 -10.90
C ASP A 100 -18.32 -5.65 -11.08
N ALA A 101 -19.21 -4.66 -10.95
CA ALA A 101 -18.83 -3.25 -10.97
C ALA A 101 -17.78 -2.91 -9.89
N GLN A 102 -17.82 -3.60 -8.75
CA GLN A 102 -16.86 -3.46 -7.66
C GLN A 102 -15.60 -4.31 -7.84
N GLY A 103 -15.48 -5.08 -8.93
CA GLY A 103 -14.29 -5.86 -9.27
C GLY A 103 -14.14 -7.14 -8.46
N MET A 104 -15.27 -7.73 -8.05
CA MET A 104 -15.28 -9.06 -7.45
C MET A 104 -14.83 -10.11 -8.45
N LEU A 105 -14.07 -11.08 -7.96
CA LEU A 105 -13.73 -12.32 -8.65
C LEU A 105 -14.08 -13.48 -7.74
N ARG A 106 -14.39 -14.61 -8.36
CA ARG A 106 -14.69 -15.88 -7.70
C ARG A 106 -13.83 -16.94 -8.35
N ASP A 107 -13.14 -17.72 -7.52
CA ASP A 107 -12.36 -18.87 -7.95
C ASP A 107 -12.82 -20.08 -7.14
N CYS A 108 -13.12 -21.19 -7.81
CA CYS A 108 -13.67 -22.38 -7.18
C CYS A 108 -12.80 -23.59 -7.48
N THR A 109 -12.53 -24.38 -6.46
CA THR A 109 -11.93 -25.70 -6.61
C THR A 109 -12.92 -26.67 -7.27
N GLN A 110 -12.40 -27.79 -7.77
CA GLN A 110 -13.20 -28.81 -8.48
C GLN A 110 -14.32 -29.41 -7.63
N ASP A 111 -14.14 -29.46 -6.31
CA ASP A 111 -15.13 -29.92 -5.33
C ASP A 111 -16.20 -28.86 -4.99
N GLY A 112 -16.12 -27.68 -5.60
CA GLY A 112 -17.10 -26.60 -5.45
C GLY A 112 -16.79 -25.60 -4.33
N THR A 113 -15.66 -25.72 -3.63
CA THR A 113 -15.27 -24.72 -2.61
C THR A 113 -14.79 -23.43 -3.30
N CYS A 114 -15.48 -22.32 -3.05
CA CYS A 114 -15.17 -21.05 -3.70
C CYS A 114 -14.51 -20.03 -2.76
N SER A 115 -13.45 -19.41 -3.26
CA SER A 115 -12.80 -18.23 -2.70
C SER A 115 -13.19 -16.97 -3.47
N PHE A 116 -13.19 -15.84 -2.78
CA PHE A 116 -13.59 -14.55 -3.35
C PHE A 116 -12.46 -13.56 -3.24
N PHE A 117 -12.32 -12.75 -4.29
CA PHE A 117 -11.28 -11.75 -4.40
C PHE A 117 -11.88 -10.44 -4.91
N ARG A 118 -11.15 -9.34 -4.72
CA ARG A 118 -11.54 -8.04 -5.24
C ARG A 118 -10.35 -7.21 -5.65
N TRP A 119 -10.42 -6.63 -6.85
CA TRP A 119 -9.52 -5.57 -7.28
C TRP A 119 -9.81 -4.27 -6.53
N ALA A 120 -8.79 -3.67 -5.94
CA ALA A 120 -8.90 -2.33 -5.40
C ALA A 120 -7.53 -1.69 -5.19
N GLU A 121 -7.56 -0.39 -4.91
CA GLU A 121 -6.38 0.45 -4.74
C GLU A 121 -6.49 1.27 -3.46
N SER A 122 -5.41 1.35 -2.70
CA SER A 122 -5.30 2.18 -1.50
C SER A 122 -3.90 2.10 -0.89
N THR A 123 -3.54 3.08 -0.06
CA THR A 123 -2.35 2.98 0.81
C THR A 123 -2.46 1.82 1.80
N SER A 124 -3.69 1.47 2.22
CA SER A 124 -3.96 0.27 3.03
C SER A 124 -3.67 -1.05 2.31
N ARG A 125 -3.43 -1.04 1.00
CA ARG A 125 -2.90 -2.19 0.23
C ARG A 125 -1.40 -2.15 0.08
N ALA A 126 -0.79 -0.97 0.07
CA ALA A 126 0.67 -0.83 0.09
C ALA A 126 1.26 -1.26 1.44
N ALA A 127 0.68 -0.81 2.55
CA ALA A 127 1.14 -1.14 3.90
C ALA A 127 1.34 -2.65 4.17
N PRO A 128 0.39 -3.56 3.86
CA PRO A 128 0.59 -4.99 4.09
C PRO A 128 1.70 -5.62 3.24
N HIS A 129 2.07 -5.07 2.09
CA HIS A 129 3.25 -5.52 1.36
C HIS A 129 4.54 -5.23 2.14
N VAL A 130 4.63 -4.06 2.78
CA VAL A 130 5.75 -3.72 3.68
C VAL A 130 5.76 -4.59 4.93
N SER A 131 4.60 -4.81 5.56
CA SER A 131 4.49 -5.72 6.71
C SER A 131 4.85 -7.15 6.35
N GLY A 132 4.48 -7.64 5.16
CA GLY A 132 4.88 -8.95 4.65
C GLY A 132 6.39 -9.05 4.45
N ALA A 133 7.02 -8.03 3.86
CA ALA A 133 8.48 -7.97 3.75
C ALA A 133 9.16 -7.97 5.14
N ALA A 134 8.61 -7.24 6.12
CA ALA A 134 9.09 -7.24 7.49
C ALA A 134 9.04 -8.65 8.12
N ALA A 135 7.92 -9.37 7.92
CA ALA A 135 7.76 -10.74 8.41
C ALA A 135 8.76 -11.72 7.78
N LEU A 136 9.07 -11.57 6.50
CA LEU A 136 10.11 -12.34 5.80
C LEU A 136 11.50 -12.06 6.38
N VAL A 137 11.84 -10.79 6.62
CA VAL A 137 13.09 -10.38 7.29
C VAL A 137 13.22 -11.04 8.67
N ILE A 138 12.16 -10.98 9.48
CA ILE A 138 12.14 -11.61 10.81
C ILE A 138 12.32 -13.13 10.69
N SER A 139 11.67 -13.77 9.72
CA SER A 139 11.74 -15.22 9.52
C SER A 139 13.14 -15.66 9.07
N GLN A 140 13.81 -14.86 8.24
CA GLN A 140 15.13 -15.15 7.70
C GLN A 140 16.27 -14.88 8.69
N PHE A 141 16.22 -13.76 9.43
CA PHE A 141 17.32 -13.29 10.27
C PHE A 141 17.04 -13.31 11.77
N GLY A 142 15.79 -13.53 12.16
CA GLY A 142 15.40 -13.58 13.56
C GLY A 142 16.00 -14.78 14.31
N ILE A 143 16.01 -14.64 15.63
CA ILE A 143 16.53 -15.66 16.55
C ILE A 143 15.34 -16.39 17.16
N LYS A 144 15.38 -17.73 17.15
CA LYS A 144 14.41 -18.57 17.85
C LYS A 144 14.60 -18.41 19.36
N ASN A 145 13.53 -18.10 20.08
CA ASN A 145 13.59 -18.08 21.54
C ASN A 145 13.81 -19.51 22.09
N ARG A 146 14.57 -19.64 23.19
CA ARG A 146 14.89 -20.95 23.80
C ARG A 146 13.68 -21.67 24.42
N ARG A 147 12.55 -20.98 24.61
CA ARG A 147 11.39 -21.48 25.39
C ARG A 147 10.12 -21.79 24.58
N GLY A 148 10.14 -21.74 23.25
CA GLY A 148 8.90 -22.05 22.51
C GLY A 148 8.85 -21.78 21.02
N GLY A 149 9.97 -21.74 20.31
CA GLY A 149 9.97 -21.71 18.84
C GLY A 149 9.55 -20.39 18.18
N ARG A 150 9.24 -19.33 18.94
CA ARG A 150 8.92 -18.01 18.36
C ARG A 150 10.20 -17.38 17.82
N ILE A 151 10.19 -17.03 16.54
CA ILE A 151 11.25 -16.26 15.89
C ILE A 151 11.01 -14.78 16.17
N SER A 152 12.05 -14.05 16.57
CA SER A 152 11.98 -12.61 16.81
C SER A 152 13.26 -11.90 16.39
N MET A 153 13.13 -10.63 16.02
CA MET A 153 14.22 -9.72 15.66
C MET A 153 13.94 -8.36 16.29
N ASN A 154 14.99 -7.58 16.60
CA ASN A 154 14.82 -6.21 17.08
C ASN A 154 14.09 -5.38 16.00
N PRO A 155 12.98 -4.67 16.34
CA PRO A 155 12.23 -3.85 15.38
C PRO A 155 13.07 -2.82 14.62
N ASP A 156 14.07 -2.21 15.27
CA ASP A 156 14.97 -1.24 14.63
C ASP A 156 15.85 -1.91 13.59
N SER A 157 16.30 -3.15 13.85
CA SER A 157 17.03 -3.95 12.88
C SER A 157 16.14 -4.35 11.69
N VAL A 158 14.87 -4.69 11.94
CA VAL A 158 13.90 -4.96 10.86
C VAL A 158 13.70 -3.73 10.00
N ARG A 159 13.46 -2.55 10.61
CA ARG A 159 13.34 -1.27 9.90
C ARG A 159 14.62 -0.98 9.10
N HIS A 160 15.80 -1.15 9.70
CA HIS A 160 17.07 -0.92 9.02
C HIS A 160 17.22 -1.78 7.76
N VAL A 161 16.89 -3.09 7.85
CA VAL A 161 16.92 -3.98 6.68
C VAL A 161 15.96 -3.49 5.60
N LEU A 162 14.71 -3.20 5.96
CA LEU A 162 13.69 -2.72 5.01
C LEU A 162 14.13 -1.44 4.28
N LEU A 163 14.58 -0.43 5.02
CA LEU A 163 14.95 0.87 4.43
C LEU A 163 16.20 0.76 3.56
N THR A 164 17.20 0.00 4.00
CA THR A 164 18.44 -0.12 3.24
C THR A 164 18.29 -1.04 2.03
N SER A 165 17.35 -2.01 2.06
CA SER A 165 17.07 -2.93 0.95
C SER A 165 16.08 -2.39 -0.07
N ALA A 166 15.36 -1.33 0.26
CA ALA A 166 14.42 -0.68 -0.63
C ALA A 166 15.10 -0.24 -1.94
N ARG A 167 14.36 -0.40 -3.03
CA ARG A 167 14.78 0.04 -4.36
C ARG A 167 14.65 1.55 -4.45
N ARG A 168 15.78 2.25 -4.46
CA ARG A 168 15.83 3.71 -4.58
C ARG A 168 15.12 4.18 -5.83
N HIS A 169 14.24 5.16 -5.66
CA HIS A 169 13.48 5.74 -6.76
C HIS A 169 13.59 7.27 -6.71
N PRO A 170 14.09 7.93 -7.77
CA PRO A 170 14.13 9.38 -7.81
C PRO A 170 12.73 9.97 -7.91
N CYS A 171 12.61 11.25 -7.54
CA CYS A 171 11.43 12.03 -7.90
C CYS A 171 11.22 12.02 -9.42
N PRO A 172 9.96 12.05 -9.89
CA PRO A 172 9.66 12.21 -11.31
C PRO A 172 10.20 13.52 -11.86
N THR A 173 10.31 13.61 -13.18
CA THR A 173 10.62 14.85 -13.90
C THR A 173 9.45 15.14 -14.86
N PRO A 174 8.73 16.27 -14.69
CA PRO A 174 8.88 17.28 -13.64
C PRO A 174 8.54 16.74 -12.24
N ARG A 175 9.05 17.41 -11.19
CA ARG A 175 8.83 17.02 -9.78
C ARG A 175 7.38 17.20 -9.33
N LEU A 176 6.67 18.15 -9.92
CA LEU A 176 5.24 18.34 -9.71
C LEU A 176 4.49 17.34 -10.61
N VAL A 177 3.84 16.37 -10.00
CA VAL A 177 2.94 15.45 -10.71
C VAL A 177 1.54 16.00 -10.64
N SER A 178 0.97 16.28 -11.81
CA SER A 178 -0.44 16.61 -11.94
C SER A 178 -1.25 15.41 -12.39
N TYR A 179 -2.44 15.27 -11.83
CA TYR A 179 -3.41 14.23 -12.18
C TYR A 179 -4.57 14.79 -13.03
N ALA A 180 -4.42 16.01 -13.58
CA ALA A 180 -5.41 16.62 -14.46
C ALA A 180 -5.74 15.74 -15.68
N GLY A 181 -4.73 15.08 -16.27
CA GLY A 181 -4.90 14.17 -17.40
C GLY A 181 -5.77 12.94 -17.13
N ILE A 182 -6.06 12.65 -15.85
CA ILE A 182 -6.97 11.57 -15.44
C ILE A 182 -8.25 12.11 -14.78
N GLY A 183 -8.51 13.41 -14.91
CA GLY A 183 -9.72 14.10 -14.44
C GLY A 183 -9.69 14.51 -12.96
N ARG A 184 -8.52 14.59 -12.32
CA ARG A 184 -8.43 15.12 -10.94
C ARG A 184 -8.21 16.64 -10.95
N PRO A 185 -8.79 17.36 -9.98
CA PRO A 185 -8.53 18.79 -9.82
C PRO A 185 -7.10 19.03 -9.31
N PRO A 186 -6.56 20.26 -9.44
CA PRO A 186 -5.21 20.63 -8.99
C PRO A 186 -4.93 20.37 -7.51
N THR A 187 -5.96 20.22 -6.68
CA THR A 187 -5.80 19.85 -5.26
C THR A 187 -5.20 18.45 -5.05
N TYR A 188 -5.13 17.62 -6.11
CA TYR A 188 -4.43 16.33 -6.09
C TYR A 188 -2.98 16.44 -6.56
N ASP A 189 -2.55 17.60 -7.08
CA ASP A 189 -1.19 17.79 -7.55
C ASP A 189 -0.21 17.54 -6.40
N ALA A 190 0.87 16.82 -6.73
CA ALA A 190 1.81 16.33 -5.74
C ALA A 190 3.22 16.78 -6.09
N TYR A 191 3.85 17.55 -5.20
CA TYR A 191 5.24 17.96 -5.38
C TYR A 191 6.18 16.98 -4.68
N CYS A 192 7.10 16.38 -5.44
CA CYS A 192 8.09 15.46 -4.89
C CYS A 192 9.34 16.23 -4.39
N GLU A 193 9.42 16.39 -3.07
CA GLU A 193 10.56 16.98 -2.36
C GLU A 193 11.65 15.94 -2.07
N GLY A 194 12.90 16.38 -1.97
CA GLY A 194 14.03 15.52 -1.60
C GLY A 194 14.86 15.00 -2.78
N THR A 195 15.54 13.88 -2.57
CA THR A 195 16.54 13.30 -3.48
C THR A 195 16.19 11.85 -3.85
N LYS A 196 16.99 11.22 -4.73
CA LYS A 196 16.88 9.77 -5.03
C LYS A 196 17.05 8.86 -3.80
N TRP A 197 17.69 9.36 -2.74
CA TRP A 197 18.00 8.59 -1.55
C TRP A 197 16.94 8.69 -0.46
N HIS A 198 16.19 9.80 -0.47
CA HIS A 198 15.10 10.07 0.45
C HIS A 198 14.21 11.17 -0.14
N ASN A 199 12.94 10.88 -0.43
CA ASN A 199 11.99 11.85 -1.00
C ASN A 199 10.55 11.62 -0.56
N GLY A 200 9.69 12.62 -0.76
CA GLY A 200 8.32 12.59 -0.25
C GLY A 200 7.37 11.60 -0.95
N PHE A 201 7.77 11.00 -2.08
CA PHE A 201 6.93 10.02 -2.78
C PHE A 201 7.27 8.58 -2.42
N TYR A 202 8.57 8.30 -2.27
CA TYR A 202 9.09 6.94 -2.12
C TYR A 202 9.80 6.71 -0.79
N GLY A 203 9.97 7.74 0.05
CA GLY A 203 10.81 7.68 1.24
C GLY A 203 12.22 7.25 0.86
N TYR A 204 12.73 6.19 1.51
CA TYR A 204 14.02 5.56 1.21
C TYR A 204 14.01 4.68 -0.05
N GLY A 205 12.83 4.38 -0.59
CA GLY A 205 12.66 3.62 -1.83
C GLY A 205 11.40 2.76 -1.83
N ILE A 206 11.22 2.02 -2.92
CA ILE A 206 10.13 1.04 -3.05
C ILE A 206 10.53 -0.23 -2.31
N VAL A 207 9.64 -0.78 -1.47
CA VAL A 207 9.90 -2.03 -0.74
C VAL A 207 10.31 -3.15 -1.71
N ASP A 208 11.37 -3.89 -1.35
CA ASP A 208 11.90 -4.99 -2.14
C ASP A 208 12.13 -6.20 -1.23
N ALA A 209 11.15 -7.11 -1.18
CA ALA A 209 11.16 -8.26 -0.29
C ALA A 209 12.30 -9.23 -0.61
N TYR A 210 12.64 -9.40 -1.89
CA TYR A 210 13.72 -10.29 -2.32
C TYR A 210 15.07 -9.73 -1.86
N ALA A 211 15.34 -8.46 -2.13
CA ALA A 211 16.56 -7.80 -1.67
C ALA A 211 16.65 -7.78 -0.13
N ALA A 212 15.52 -7.68 0.57
CA ALA A 212 15.48 -7.68 2.03
C ALA A 212 15.99 -9.00 2.63
N VAL A 213 15.70 -10.16 2.03
CA VAL A 213 16.05 -11.48 2.59
C VAL A 213 17.30 -12.12 1.99
N THR A 214 17.82 -11.60 0.88
CA THR A 214 18.99 -12.17 0.18
C THR A 214 20.31 -11.47 0.49
N ARG A 215 20.26 -10.36 1.23
CA ARG A 215 21.49 -9.72 1.75
C ARG A 215 22.19 -10.64 2.74
N ARG A 216 23.54 -10.60 2.75
CA ARG A 216 24.32 -11.22 3.83
C ARG A 216 23.81 -10.67 5.17
N ARG A 217 23.78 -11.52 6.20
CA ARG A 217 23.26 -11.16 7.54
C ARG A 217 23.77 -9.75 7.92
N PRO A 218 22.86 -8.79 8.16
CA PRO A 218 23.22 -7.43 8.52
C PRO A 218 23.93 -7.38 9.88
#